data_AF-H6THD8-F1
#
_entry.id   AF-H6THD8-F1
#
_cell.length_a   1.000
_cell.length_b   1.000
_cell.length_c   1.000
_cell.angle_alpha   90.00
_cell.angle_beta   90.00
_cell.angle_gamma   90.00
#
_symmetry.space_group_name_H-M   'P 1'
#
loop_
_entity.id
_entity.type
_entity.pdbx_description
1 polymer ?
#
loop_
_entity_poly.entity_id
_entity_poly.type
_entity_poly.pdbx_seq_one_letter_code
_entity_poly.pdbx_strand_id
1 'polypeptide(L)'
;TTVGIMVLIYSDNYMSHDQGYLRFFAYMSFFNASMLGLVTSSNLIQIYIFWELVGMCSYLLIGFWFTRPSAASACQKAFITNRVGDFGLLLGILGFYWITGSFEFRDLFETFNKLNNEGNSLFPTLCAFLLFLGAIAKSAQFPLHVWLPDAMEGPTPISALIHAATMVAAGIFLVARLLPLFTGIPYIMNIISLIGVITLLLGATLALAQRDIKRSLAYSTMSQLGYIMLALGLGSYRAALFHLITHAYSKALLFLGSGSIIHSMEPLVGYSPDKSQNMVLMGGLTRYIPMTRTTFLLGTLSLCGIPPLACFWSKDEILSESWLYSPSFAVIAYFTA
;
A
#
# COMPACT_ATOMS: atom_id res chain seq x y z
N THR A 1 -1.90 -9.04 -11.49
CA THR A 1 -2.57 -10.30 -11.90
C THR A 1 -2.01 -11.52 -11.19
N THR A 2 -0.69 -11.76 -11.25
CA THR A 2 -0.01 -12.92 -10.64
C THR A 2 -0.37 -13.12 -9.16
N VAL A 3 -0.18 -12.09 -8.33
CA VAL A 3 -0.57 -12.11 -6.90
C VAL A 3 -2.07 -12.33 -6.75
N GLY A 4 -2.89 -11.67 -7.56
CA GLY A 4 -4.35 -11.81 -7.53
C GLY A 4 -4.82 -13.25 -7.77
N ILE A 5 -4.24 -13.95 -8.76
CA ILE A 5 -4.54 -15.36 -9.03
C ILE A 5 -4.10 -16.24 -7.86
N MET A 6 -2.90 -16.03 -7.32
CA MET A 6 -2.41 -16.80 -6.17
C MET A 6 -3.30 -16.62 -4.93
N VAL A 7 -3.78 -15.40 -4.69
CA VAL A 7 -4.71 -15.13 -3.59
C VAL A 7 -6.08 -15.79 -3.85
N LEU A 8 -6.57 -15.81 -5.08
CA LEU A 8 -7.81 -16.53 -5.43
C LEU A 8 -7.70 -18.03 -5.16
N ILE A 9 -6.59 -18.66 -5.56
CA ILE A 9 -6.31 -20.08 -5.26
C ILE A 9 -6.25 -20.31 -3.75
N TYR A 10 -5.56 -19.45 -3.01
CA TYR A 10 -5.49 -19.54 -1.55
C TYR A 10 -6.87 -19.40 -0.89
N SER A 11 -7.71 -18.52 -1.44
CA SER A 11 -9.02 -18.18 -0.86
C SER A 11 -10.01 -19.34 -0.93
N ASP A 12 -9.85 -20.26 -1.89
CA ASP A 12 -10.72 -21.43 -2.04
C ASP A 12 -10.76 -22.27 -0.76
N ASN A 13 -9.58 -22.65 -0.25
CA ASN A 13 -9.47 -23.39 0.99
C ASN A 13 -9.84 -22.53 2.21
N TYR A 14 -9.38 -21.28 2.27
CA TYR A 14 -9.59 -20.39 3.42
C TYR A 14 -11.08 -20.10 3.68
N MET A 15 -11.89 -20.00 2.61
CA MET A 15 -13.31 -19.64 2.69
C MET A 15 -14.24 -20.86 2.58
N SER A 16 -13.71 -22.08 2.44
CA SER A 16 -14.49 -23.31 2.16
C SER A 16 -15.62 -23.57 3.17
N HIS A 17 -15.44 -23.14 4.42
CA HIS A 17 -16.41 -23.31 5.50
C HIS A 17 -17.29 -22.06 5.77
N ASP A 18 -17.09 -20.97 5.02
CA ASP A 18 -17.84 -19.72 5.21
C ASP A 18 -19.07 -19.67 4.29
N GLN A 19 -20.22 -19.26 4.84
CA GLN A 19 -21.47 -19.11 4.07
C GLN A 19 -21.36 -18.05 2.97
N GLY A 20 -20.45 -17.08 3.11
CA GLY A 20 -20.25 -15.99 2.17
C GLY A 20 -19.35 -16.30 0.97
N TYR A 21 -19.02 -17.57 0.69
CA TYR A 21 -18.04 -17.98 -0.33
C TYR A 21 -18.24 -17.30 -1.69
N LEU A 22 -19.43 -17.39 -2.30
CA LEU A 22 -19.68 -16.80 -3.64
C LEU A 22 -19.54 -15.28 -3.64
N ARG A 23 -20.03 -14.62 -2.58
CA ARG A 23 -19.93 -13.16 -2.42
C ARG A 23 -18.46 -12.72 -2.32
N PHE A 24 -17.63 -13.51 -1.62
CA PHE A 24 -16.21 -13.23 -1.48
C PHE A 24 -15.50 -13.24 -2.84
N PHE A 25 -15.72 -14.28 -3.65
CA PHE A 25 -15.10 -14.38 -4.98
C PHE A 25 -15.60 -13.31 -5.95
N ALA A 26 -16.88 -12.92 -5.87
CA ALA A 26 -17.42 -11.81 -6.65
C ALA A 26 -16.71 -10.49 -6.31
N TYR A 27 -16.57 -10.16 -5.03
CA TYR A 27 -15.86 -8.95 -4.60
C TYR A 27 -14.37 -8.97 -4.94
N MET A 28 -13.69 -10.11 -4.79
CA MET A 28 -12.28 -10.27 -5.15
C MET A 28 -12.04 -10.11 -6.65
N SER A 29 -12.91 -10.67 -7.49
CA SER A 29 -12.82 -10.54 -8.95
C SER A 29 -13.08 -9.11 -9.39
N PHE A 30 -14.09 -8.46 -8.82
CA PHE A 30 -14.38 -7.05 -9.08
C PHE A 30 -13.23 -6.14 -8.65
N PHE A 31 -12.59 -6.45 -7.53
CA PHE A 31 -11.43 -5.70 -7.05
C PHE A 31 -10.22 -5.85 -7.98
N ASN A 32 -9.92 -7.06 -8.43
CA ASN A 32 -8.87 -7.28 -9.43
C ASN A 32 -9.16 -6.56 -10.75
N ALA A 33 -10.41 -6.59 -11.23
CA ALA A 33 -10.81 -5.87 -12.45
C ALA A 33 -10.65 -4.35 -12.29
N SER A 34 -11.06 -3.78 -11.15
CA SER A 34 -10.92 -2.36 -10.87
C SER A 34 -9.44 -1.93 -10.82
N MET A 35 -8.56 -2.72 -10.20
CA MET A 35 -7.13 -2.43 -10.15
C MET A 35 -6.48 -2.54 -11.53
N LEU A 36 -6.88 -3.51 -12.34
CA LEU A 36 -6.37 -3.63 -13.72
C LEU A 36 -6.75 -2.40 -14.54
N GLY A 37 -8.01 -1.96 -14.44
CA GLY A 37 -8.48 -0.73 -15.08
C GLY A 37 -7.67 0.50 -14.65
N LEU A 38 -7.35 0.62 -13.36
CA LEU A 38 -6.52 1.71 -12.81
C LEU A 38 -5.14 1.75 -13.47
N VAL A 39 -4.45 0.60 -13.54
CA VAL A 39 -3.10 0.53 -14.11
C VAL A 39 -3.09 0.80 -15.63
N THR A 40 -4.12 0.34 -16.35
CA THR A 40 -4.24 0.56 -17.80
C THR A 40 -4.78 1.94 -18.17
N SER A 41 -5.16 2.77 -17.20
CA SER A 41 -5.79 4.06 -17.46
C SER A 41 -4.87 4.99 -18.25
N SER A 42 -5.38 5.64 -19.29
CA SER A 42 -4.61 6.61 -20.09
C SER A 42 -4.73 8.04 -19.56
N ASN A 43 -5.77 8.34 -18.77
CA ASN A 43 -6.14 9.70 -18.37
C ASN A 43 -6.38 9.84 -16.87
N LEU A 44 -6.30 11.07 -16.37
CA LEU A 44 -6.57 11.40 -14.96
C LEU A 44 -7.98 11.01 -14.52
N ILE A 45 -8.99 11.28 -15.36
CA ILE A 45 -10.39 10.96 -15.04
C ILE A 45 -10.62 9.44 -14.99
N GLN A 46 -9.94 8.69 -15.87
CA GLN A 46 -10.03 7.24 -15.89
C GLN A 46 -9.37 6.64 -14.66
N ILE A 47 -8.21 7.18 -14.24
CA ILE A 47 -7.61 6.82 -12.94
C ILE A 47 -8.63 7.07 -11.84
N TYR A 48 -9.26 8.25 -11.78
CA TYR A 48 -10.22 8.59 -10.73
C TYR A 48 -11.41 7.62 -10.68
N ILE A 49 -11.99 7.24 -11.82
CA ILE A 49 -13.09 6.25 -11.87
C ILE A 49 -12.64 4.92 -11.23
N PHE A 50 -11.48 4.40 -11.63
CA PHE A 50 -11.00 3.13 -11.05
C PHE A 50 -10.47 3.28 -9.62
N TRP A 51 -10.01 4.46 -9.24
CA TRP A 51 -9.57 4.81 -7.89
C TRP A 51 -10.71 4.69 -6.87
N GLU A 52 -11.87 5.23 -7.26
CA GLU A 52 -13.14 5.10 -6.55
C GLU A 52 -13.59 3.65 -6.46
N LEU A 53 -13.56 2.92 -7.57
CA LEU A 53 -13.97 1.51 -7.61
C LEU A 53 -13.08 0.63 -6.72
N VAL A 54 -11.76 0.84 -6.74
CA VAL A 54 -10.81 0.18 -5.82
C VAL A 54 -11.15 0.52 -4.36
N GLY A 55 -11.50 1.78 -4.06
CA GLY A 55 -11.96 2.20 -2.73
C GLY A 55 -13.25 1.50 -2.29
N MET A 56 -14.25 1.45 -3.17
CA MET A 56 -15.53 0.79 -2.91
C MET A 56 -15.35 -0.72 -2.69
N CYS A 57 -14.53 -1.38 -3.50
CA CYS A 57 -14.18 -2.79 -3.29
C CYS A 57 -13.51 -3.02 -1.94
N SER A 58 -12.55 -2.17 -1.56
CA SER A 58 -11.85 -2.28 -0.28
C SER A 58 -12.82 -2.15 0.91
N TYR A 59 -13.80 -1.25 0.82
CA TYR A 59 -14.85 -1.09 1.83
C TYR A 59 -15.67 -2.37 1.99
N LEU A 60 -16.14 -2.95 0.87
CA LEU A 60 -16.94 -4.18 0.89
C LEU A 60 -16.14 -5.39 1.42
N LEU A 61 -14.86 -5.47 1.08
CA LEU A 61 -13.98 -6.56 1.47
C LEU A 61 -13.55 -6.47 2.95
N ILE A 62 -13.22 -5.29 3.47
CA ILE A 62 -12.92 -5.10 4.91
C ILE A 62 -14.18 -5.40 5.74
N GLY A 63 -15.33 -4.91 5.30
CA GLY A 63 -16.64 -5.14 5.93
C GLY A 63 -17.29 -6.48 5.60
N PHE A 64 -16.55 -7.45 5.06
CA PHE A 64 -17.12 -8.72 4.59
C PHE A 64 -17.88 -9.47 5.69
N TRP A 65 -17.31 -9.51 6.90
CA TRP A 65 -17.96 -10.05 8.09
C TRP A 65 -18.72 -8.96 8.86
N PHE A 66 -19.72 -8.39 8.19
CA PHE A 66 -20.55 -7.27 8.66
C PHE A 66 -21.28 -7.51 9.99
N THR A 67 -21.40 -8.77 10.45
CA THR A 67 -21.99 -9.10 11.75
C THR A 67 -21.13 -8.66 12.93
N ARG A 68 -19.82 -8.43 12.72
CA ARG A 68 -18.91 -7.93 13.75
C ARG A 68 -18.91 -6.39 13.77
N PRO A 69 -19.19 -5.75 14.92
CA PRO A 69 -19.15 -4.30 15.02
C PRO A 69 -17.74 -3.73 14.79
N SER A 70 -16.69 -4.48 15.15
CA SER A 70 -15.29 -4.09 14.86
C SER A 70 -15.06 -3.94 13.36
N ALA A 71 -15.44 -4.95 12.56
CA ALA A 71 -15.31 -4.94 11.11
C ALA A 71 -16.13 -3.84 10.44
N ALA A 72 -17.34 -3.56 10.94
CA ALA A 72 -18.17 -2.45 10.45
C ALA A 72 -17.52 -1.07 10.72
N SER A 73 -16.99 -0.85 11.93
CA SER A 73 -16.29 0.39 12.25
C SER A 73 -14.99 0.55 11.45
N ALA A 74 -14.27 -0.55 11.20
CA ALA A 74 -13.04 -0.58 10.44
C ALA A 74 -13.26 -0.24 8.96
N CYS A 75 -14.28 -0.83 8.32
CA CYS A 75 -14.57 -0.52 6.91
C CYS A 75 -15.02 0.94 6.75
N GLN A 76 -15.85 1.46 7.65
CA GLN A 76 -16.27 2.86 7.62
C GLN A 76 -15.08 3.81 7.80
N LYS A 77 -14.21 3.54 8.78
CA LYS A 77 -12.98 4.33 8.99
C LYS A 77 -12.12 4.33 7.74
N ALA A 78 -11.86 3.16 7.15
CA ALA A 78 -11.09 3.04 5.92
C ALA A 78 -11.71 3.79 4.75
N PHE A 79 -13.03 3.73 4.58
CA PHE A 79 -13.69 4.47 3.51
C PHE A 79 -13.55 5.99 3.72
N ILE A 80 -13.86 6.50 4.92
CA ILE A 80 -13.81 7.93 5.23
C ILE A 80 -12.39 8.49 5.07
N THR A 81 -11.37 7.82 5.61
CA THR A 81 -9.98 8.31 5.49
C THR A 81 -9.52 8.37 4.04
N ASN A 82 -9.93 7.39 3.22
CA ASN A 82 -9.63 7.41 1.79
C ASN A 82 -10.41 8.51 1.06
N ARG A 83 -11.70 8.72 1.39
CA ARG A 83 -12.51 9.83 0.83
C ARG A 83 -11.86 11.19 0.99
N VAL A 84 -11.19 11.45 2.12
CA VAL A 84 -10.48 12.72 2.36
C VAL A 84 -9.36 12.92 1.33
N GLY A 85 -8.57 11.88 1.04
CA GLY A 85 -7.54 11.94 -0.01
C GLY A 85 -8.16 12.01 -1.42
N ASP A 86 -9.24 11.28 -1.64
CA ASP A 86 -9.93 11.22 -2.93
C ASP A 86 -10.57 12.58 -3.29
N PHE A 87 -11.02 13.33 -2.29
CA PHE A 87 -11.45 14.72 -2.44
C PHE A 87 -10.29 15.63 -2.90
N GLY A 88 -9.11 15.48 -2.28
CA GLY A 88 -7.90 16.18 -2.72
C GLY A 88 -7.52 15.83 -4.15
N LEU A 89 -7.55 14.54 -4.51
CA LEU A 89 -7.28 14.06 -5.86
C LEU A 89 -8.24 14.69 -6.87
N LEU A 90 -9.55 14.71 -6.58
CA LEU A 90 -10.55 15.29 -7.46
C LEU A 90 -10.31 16.79 -7.69
N LEU A 91 -10.03 17.54 -6.61
CA LEU A 91 -9.70 18.97 -6.73
C LEU A 91 -8.44 19.21 -7.55
N GLY A 92 -7.41 18.36 -7.39
CA GLY A 92 -6.20 18.42 -8.20
C GLY A 92 -6.50 18.19 -9.69
N ILE A 93 -7.32 17.18 -10.02
CA ILE A 93 -7.73 16.87 -11.39
C ILE A 93 -8.51 18.04 -12.01
N LEU A 94 -9.49 18.60 -11.29
CA LEU A 94 -10.28 19.74 -11.77
C LEU A 94 -9.41 21.00 -11.91
N GLY A 95 -8.47 21.22 -10.99
CA GLY A 95 -7.52 22.33 -11.05
C GLY A 95 -6.62 22.27 -12.27
N PHE A 96 -6.07 21.09 -12.59
CA PHE A 96 -5.30 20.92 -13.82
C PHE A 96 -6.17 21.05 -15.06
N TYR A 97 -7.38 20.48 -15.06
CA TYR A 97 -8.29 20.66 -16.20
C TYR A 97 -8.61 22.13 -16.48
N TRP A 98 -8.74 22.96 -15.44
CA TRP A 98 -8.97 24.40 -15.62
C TRP A 98 -7.79 25.12 -16.29
N ILE A 99 -6.57 24.61 -16.10
CA ILE A 99 -5.34 25.16 -16.70
C ILE A 99 -5.13 24.61 -18.13
N THR A 100 -5.30 23.31 -18.31
CA THR A 100 -4.89 22.59 -19.54
C THR A 100 -6.01 22.44 -20.55
N GLY A 101 -7.27 22.40 -20.08
CA GLY A 101 -8.43 22.05 -20.89
C GLY A 101 -8.54 20.56 -21.25
N SER A 102 -7.64 19.71 -20.74
CA SER A 102 -7.63 18.27 -21.05
C SER A 102 -7.23 17.40 -19.87
N PHE A 103 -7.61 16.11 -19.93
CA PHE A 103 -7.34 15.11 -18.88
C PHE A 103 -6.20 14.15 -19.23
N GLU A 104 -5.58 14.34 -20.39
CA GLU A 104 -4.48 13.51 -20.91
C GLU A 104 -3.17 13.86 -20.20
N PHE A 105 -2.35 12.85 -19.87
CA PHE A 105 -1.07 13.10 -19.19
C PHE A 105 -0.11 13.92 -20.03
N ARG A 106 -0.10 13.73 -21.36
CA ARG A 106 0.83 14.40 -22.27
C ARG A 106 0.61 15.91 -22.26
N ASP A 107 -0.62 16.32 -22.51
CA ASP A 107 -1.02 17.73 -22.51
C ASP A 107 -0.73 18.38 -21.16
N LEU A 108 -0.97 17.66 -20.06
CA LEU A 108 -0.68 18.13 -18.71
C LEU A 108 0.80 18.38 -18.49
N PHE A 109 1.69 17.50 -18.94
CA PHE A 109 3.13 17.71 -18.81
C PHE A 109 3.63 18.85 -19.72
N GLU A 110 3.10 18.97 -20.93
CA GLU A 110 3.50 20.03 -21.87
C GLU A 110 3.07 21.42 -21.39
N THR A 111 1.83 21.57 -20.96
CA THR A 111 1.29 22.84 -20.44
C THR A 111 1.98 23.24 -19.13
N PHE A 112 2.22 22.28 -18.24
CA PHE A 112 2.96 22.54 -17.01
C PHE A 112 4.38 23.06 -17.28
N ASN A 113 5.11 22.46 -18.22
CA ASN A 113 6.46 22.92 -18.58
C ASN A 113 6.47 24.35 -19.14
N LYS A 114 5.45 24.75 -19.91
CA LYS A 114 5.29 26.13 -20.39
C LYS A 114 5.08 27.11 -19.24
N LEU A 115 4.15 26.80 -18.34
CA LEU A 115 3.82 27.64 -17.18
C LEU A 115 4.99 27.78 -16.20
N ASN A 116 5.76 26.71 -16.01
CA ASN A 116 6.94 26.75 -15.14
C ASN A 116 8.02 27.71 -15.69
N ASN A 117 8.17 27.75 -17.02
CA ASN A 117 9.10 28.68 -17.68
C ASN A 117 8.63 30.14 -17.62
N GLU A 118 7.31 30.37 -17.56
CA GLU A 118 6.70 31.72 -17.44
C GLU A 118 6.71 32.27 -16.01
N GLY A 119 7.15 31.49 -15.02
CA GLY A 119 7.37 31.93 -13.63
C GLY A 119 6.11 31.98 -12.74
N ASN A 120 4.93 31.62 -13.25
CA ASN A 120 3.69 31.60 -12.47
C ASN A 120 3.42 30.21 -11.89
N SER A 121 4.12 29.86 -10.80
CA SER A 121 4.17 28.47 -10.30
C SER A 121 3.19 28.13 -9.17
N LEU A 122 2.63 29.11 -8.46
CA LEU A 122 1.89 28.86 -7.21
C LEU A 122 0.63 28.00 -7.41
N PHE A 123 -0.25 28.35 -8.35
CA PHE A 123 -1.49 27.59 -8.56
C PHE A 123 -1.23 26.16 -9.06
N PRO A 124 -0.36 25.92 -10.07
CA PRO A 124 0.04 24.56 -10.45
C PRO A 124 0.68 23.76 -9.32
N THR A 125 1.50 24.38 -8.45
CA THR A 125 2.06 23.67 -7.28
C THR A 125 0.99 23.23 -6.29
N LEU A 126 -0.04 24.04 -6.06
CA LEU A 126 -1.16 23.68 -5.21
C LEU A 126 -1.97 22.52 -5.81
N CYS A 127 -2.27 22.57 -7.11
CA CYS A 127 -2.94 21.46 -7.81
C CYS A 127 -2.13 20.16 -7.74
N ALA A 128 -0.81 20.23 -7.92
CA ALA A 128 0.08 19.08 -7.81
C ALA A 128 0.10 18.50 -6.38
N PHE A 129 0.13 19.35 -5.34
CA PHE A 129 0.01 18.91 -3.96
C PHE A 129 -1.34 18.24 -3.68
N LEU A 130 -2.44 18.76 -4.23
CA LEU A 130 -3.77 18.15 -4.12
C LEU A 130 -3.84 16.77 -4.78
N LEU A 131 -3.21 16.57 -5.94
CA LEU A 131 -3.09 15.23 -6.55
C LEU A 131 -2.34 14.27 -5.61
N PHE A 132 -1.29 14.76 -4.94
CA PHE A 132 -0.50 13.98 -3.99
C PHE A 132 -1.28 13.57 -2.73
N LEU A 133 -2.25 14.37 -2.27
CA LEU A 133 -3.13 13.98 -1.15
C LEU A 133 -3.89 12.68 -1.41
N GLY A 134 -4.29 12.43 -2.66
CA GLY A 134 -4.87 11.14 -3.06
C GLY A 134 -3.91 9.98 -2.78
N ALA A 135 -2.66 10.12 -3.23
CA ALA A 135 -1.64 9.10 -3.02
C ALA A 135 -1.35 8.86 -1.53
N ILE A 136 -1.30 9.92 -0.71
CA ILE A 136 -1.11 9.83 0.75
C ILE A 136 -2.16 8.92 1.39
N ALA A 137 -3.44 9.08 1.03
CA ALA A 137 -4.52 8.29 1.64
C ALA A 137 -4.45 6.81 1.26
N LYS A 138 -4.37 6.49 -0.04
CA LYS A 138 -4.38 5.09 -0.51
C LYS A 138 -3.13 4.31 -0.14
N SER A 139 -1.97 4.96 -0.11
CA SER A 139 -0.71 4.33 0.33
C SER A 139 -0.47 4.43 1.84
N ALA A 140 -1.49 4.84 2.61
CA ALA A 140 -1.46 4.91 4.07
C ALA A 140 -0.24 5.67 4.62
N GLN A 141 0.06 6.81 3.99
CA GLN A 141 1.14 7.69 4.43
C GLN A 141 0.66 8.61 5.53
N PHE A 142 1.59 9.24 6.24
CA PHE A 142 1.30 10.25 7.23
C PHE A 142 0.70 11.47 6.49
N PRO A 143 -0.44 12.02 6.96
CA PRO A 143 -1.15 11.69 8.20
C PRO A 143 -2.25 10.61 8.06
N LEU A 144 -2.71 10.28 6.85
CA LEU A 144 -3.89 9.43 6.58
C LEU A 144 -3.62 7.91 6.66
N HIS A 145 -2.82 7.46 7.62
CA HIS A 145 -2.37 6.07 7.77
C HIS A 145 -3.27 5.20 8.68
N VAL A 146 -4.15 5.84 9.47
CA VAL A 146 -4.87 5.23 10.61
C VAL A 146 -5.79 4.07 10.21
N TRP A 147 -6.23 4.00 8.95
CA TRP A 147 -7.12 2.94 8.49
C TRP A 147 -6.42 1.60 8.26
N LEU A 148 -5.11 1.62 7.98
CA LEU A 148 -4.36 0.45 7.52
C LEU A 148 -4.31 -0.69 8.56
N PRO A 149 -4.10 -0.43 9.86
CA PRO A 149 -4.11 -1.47 10.89
C PRO A 149 -5.50 -2.06 11.11
N ASP A 150 -6.55 -1.23 11.04
CA ASP A 150 -7.93 -1.67 11.26
C ASP A 150 -8.48 -2.47 10.07
N ALA A 151 -7.92 -2.28 8.87
CA ALA A 151 -8.23 -3.12 7.70
C ALA A 151 -7.90 -4.61 7.94
N MET A 152 -7.10 -4.94 8.96
CA MET A 152 -6.81 -6.31 9.37
C MET A 152 -8.01 -7.05 9.98
N GLU A 153 -9.11 -6.37 10.30
CA GLU A 153 -10.36 -7.04 10.71
C GLU A 153 -10.97 -7.88 9.58
N GLY A 154 -10.64 -7.56 8.32
CA GLY A 154 -11.07 -8.30 7.16
C GLY A 154 -10.45 -9.72 7.06
N PRO A 155 -11.00 -10.57 6.17
CA PRO A 155 -10.41 -11.87 5.87
C PRO A 155 -8.94 -11.78 5.42
N THR A 156 -8.12 -12.70 5.88
CA THR A 156 -6.67 -12.67 5.63
C THR A 156 -6.25 -12.68 4.15
N PRO A 157 -6.94 -13.38 3.22
CA PRO A 157 -6.61 -13.28 1.80
C PRO A 157 -6.79 -11.86 1.24
N ILE A 158 -7.75 -11.10 1.76
CA ILE A 158 -7.96 -9.70 1.37
C ILE A 158 -6.79 -8.84 1.86
N SER A 159 -6.32 -9.05 3.09
CA SER A 159 -5.13 -8.36 3.61
C SER A 159 -3.91 -8.61 2.70
N ALA A 160 -3.72 -9.84 2.23
CA ALA A 160 -2.65 -10.13 1.27
C ALA A 160 -2.80 -9.29 -0.01
N LEU A 161 -4.02 -9.21 -0.56
CA LEU A 161 -4.24 -8.54 -1.84
C LEU A 161 -4.20 -7.00 -1.74
N ILE A 162 -4.82 -6.40 -0.71
CA ILE A 162 -4.83 -4.95 -0.43
C ILE A 162 -3.40 -4.43 -0.22
N HIS A 163 -2.58 -5.16 0.56
CA HIS A 163 -1.28 -4.68 1.00
C HIS A 163 -0.14 -5.03 0.05
N ALA A 164 -0.27 -6.10 -0.73
CA ALA A 164 0.76 -6.49 -1.69
C ALA A 164 0.57 -5.82 -3.05
N ALA A 165 -0.65 -5.85 -3.60
CA ALA A 165 -0.81 -5.71 -5.05
C ALA A 165 -1.76 -4.59 -5.50
N THR A 166 -2.72 -4.15 -4.68
CA THR A 166 -3.81 -3.29 -5.17
C THR A 166 -3.82 -1.90 -4.54
N MET A 167 -4.57 -1.73 -3.46
CA MET A 167 -4.96 -0.42 -2.92
C MET A 167 -3.77 0.45 -2.59
N VAL A 168 -2.81 -0.16 -1.90
CA VAL A 168 -1.60 0.51 -1.45
C VAL A 168 -0.67 0.84 -2.63
N ALA A 169 -0.57 -0.08 -3.60
CA ALA A 169 0.23 0.10 -4.80
C ALA A 169 -0.34 1.19 -5.73
N ALA A 170 -1.66 1.43 -5.70
CA ALA A 170 -2.30 2.47 -6.49
C ALA A 170 -1.78 3.88 -6.12
N GLY A 171 -1.55 4.14 -4.83
CA GLY A 171 -0.94 5.39 -4.35
C GLY A 171 0.42 5.66 -4.97
N ILE A 172 1.31 4.66 -4.89
CA ILE A 172 2.66 4.72 -5.44
C ILE A 172 2.63 4.83 -6.97
N PHE A 173 1.75 4.07 -7.63
CA PHE A 173 1.57 4.09 -9.07
C PHE A 173 1.18 5.47 -9.59
N LEU A 174 0.25 6.15 -8.91
CA LEU A 174 -0.13 7.52 -9.25
C LEU A 174 1.07 8.47 -9.18
N VAL A 175 1.86 8.40 -8.10
CA VAL A 175 3.04 9.26 -7.93
C VAL A 175 4.09 8.95 -8.98
N ALA A 176 4.36 7.68 -9.26
CA ALA A 176 5.31 7.27 -10.30
C ALA A 176 4.88 7.75 -11.69
N ARG A 177 3.58 7.71 -12.02
CA ARG A 177 3.07 8.19 -13.31
C ARG A 177 3.08 9.71 -13.43
N LEU A 178 2.89 10.43 -12.33
CA LEU A 178 2.95 11.90 -12.26
C LEU A 178 4.35 12.44 -11.96
N LEU A 179 5.37 11.58 -11.90
CA LEU A 179 6.73 11.97 -11.60
C LEU A 179 7.29 13.06 -12.53
N PRO A 180 7.03 13.06 -13.86
CA PRO A 180 7.46 14.16 -14.73
C PRO A 180 6.94 15.54 -14.31
N LEU A 181 5.74 15.60 -13.71
CA LEU A 181 5.19 16.84 -13.15
C LEU A 181 5.86 17.19 -11.82
N PHE A 182 6.05 16.20 -10.92
CA PHE A 182 6.64 16.48 -9.62
C PHE A 182 8.11 16.88 -9.69
N THR A 183 8.89 16.33 -10.63
CA THR A 183 10.30 16.73 -10.83
C THR A 183 10.45 18.20 -11.23
N GLY A 184 9.44 18.79 -11.87
CA GLY A 184 9.42 20.21 -12.17
C GLY A 184 9.11 21.11 -10.97
N ILE A 185 8.73 20.53 -9.82
CA ILE A 185 8.34 21.23 -8.60
C ILE A 185 9.17 20.70 -7.40
N PRO A 186 10.36 21.27 -7.13
CA PRO A 186 11.26 20.74 -6.10
C PRO A 186 10.64 20.75 -4.69
N TYR A 187 9.78 21.72 -4.38
CA TYR A 187 9.06 21.77 -3.10
C TYR A 187 8.20 20.53 -2.86
N ILE A 188 7.53 20.02 -3.90
CA ILE A 188 6.66 18.84 -3.76
C ILE A 188 7.51 17.59 -3.61
N MET A 189 8.61 17.45 -4.36
CA MET A 189 9.55 16.33 -4.20
C MET A 189 10.08 16.24 -2.76
N ASN A 190 10.43 17.39 -2.16
CA ASN A 190 10.85 17.45 -0.76
C ASN A 190 9.73 17.07 0.22
N ILE A 191 8.47 17.44 -0.08
CA ILE A 191 7.31 17.02 0.73
C ILE A 191 7.08 15.51 0.62
N ILE A 192 7.21 14.94 -0.59
CA ILE A 192 7.08 13.50 -0.84
C ILE A 192 8.14 12.73 -0.04
N SER A 193 9.40 13.14 -0.11
CA SER A 193 10.50 12.49 0.62
C SER A 193 10.34 12.64 2.12
N LEU A 194 9.97 13.83 2.62
CA LEU A 194 9.71 14.06 4.05
C LEU A 194 8.60 13.16 4.59
N ILE A 195 7.47 13.05 3.87
CA ILE A 195 6.36 12.19 4.28
C ILE A 195 6.79 10.72 4.25
N GLY A 196 7.57 10.30 3.24
CA GLY A 196 8.15 8.96 3.17
C GLY A 196 9.04 8.61 4.37
N VAL A 197 9.90 9.54 4.80
CA VAL A 197 10.77 9.36 5.99
C VAL A 197 9.95 9.25 7.27
N ILE A 198 8.93 10.10 7.43
CA ILE A 198 8.07 10.06 8.62
C ILE A 198 7.31 8.73 8.67
N THR A 199 6.80 8.25 7.53
CA THR A 199 6.01 7.01 7.48
C THR A 199 6.83 5.76 7.68
N LEU A 200 8.05 5.70 7.14
CA LEU A 200 8.94 4.57 7.39
C LEU A 200 9.30 4.45 8.87
N LEU A 201 9.56 5.58 9.55
CA LEU A 201 9.89 5.60 10.98
C LEU A 201 8.68 5.24 11.85
N LEU A 202 7.52 5.84 11.59
CA LEU A 202 6.28 5.54 12.33
C LEU A 202 5.85 4.08 12.14
N GLY A 203 5.90 3.57 10.91
CA GLY A 203 5.54 2.18 10.61
C GLY A 203 6.46 1.18 11.32
N ALA A 204 7.77 1.43 11.31
CA ALA A 204 8.74 0.53 11.96
C ALA A 204 8.56 0.48 13.48
N THR A 205 8.43 1.65 14.13
CA THR A 205 8.29 1.73 15.59
C THR A 205 6.96 1.13 16.08
N LEU A 206 5.85 1.41 15.38
CA LEU A 206 4.54 0.86 15.73
C LEU A 206 4.44 -0.65 15.49
N ALA A 207 5.15 -1.20 14.50
CA ALA A 207 5.18 -2.64 14.24
C ALA A 207 5.79 -3.44 15.40
N LEU A 208 6.82 -2.90 16.07
CA LEU A 208 7.49 -3.55 17.22
C LEU A 208 6.56 -3.70 18.43
N ALA A 209 5.64 -2.76 18.62
CA ALA A 209 4.71 -2.76 19.75
C ALA A 209 3.47 -3.64 19.53
N GLN A 210 3.22 -4.12 18.30
CA GLN A 210 2.03 -4.91 18.01
C GLN A 210 2.13 -6.33 18.55
N ARG A 211 1.02 -6.81 19.14
CA ARG A 211 0.84 -8.21 19.56
C ARG A 211 0.09 -9.06 18.54
N ASP A 212 -0.62 -8.41 17.62
CA ASP A 212 -1.37 -9.07 16.55
C ASP A 212 -0.49 -9.25 15.32
N ILE A 213 -0.44 -10.48 14.78
CA ILE A 213 0.41 -10.83 13.63
C ILE A 213 0.03 -10.04 12.36
N LYS A 214 -1.26 -9.85 12.09
CA LYS A 214 -1.74 -9.12 10.91
C LYS A 214 -1.48 -7.63 11.06
N ARG A 215 -1.73 -7.05 12.24
CA ARG A 215 -1.45 -5.63 12.49
C ARG A 215 0.05 -5.32 12.42
N SER A 216 0.91 -6.21 12.93
CA SER A 216 2.37 -6.09 12.77
C SER A 216 2.78 -6.11 11.29
N LEU A 217 2.19 -7.01 10.49
CA LEU A 217 2.42 -7.06 9.05
C LEU A 217 1.90 -5.81 8.32
N ALA A 218 0.79 -5.22 8.78
CA ALA A 218 0.24 -3.97 8.24
C ALA A 218 1.16 -2.78 8.52
N TYR A 219 1.67 -2.60 9.74
CA TYR A 219 2.62 -1.53 10.03
C TYR A 219 3.95 -1.70 9.30
N SER A 220 4.42 -2.94 9.14
CA SER A 220 5.57 -3.20 8.27
C SER A 220 5.24 -3.06 6.78
N THR A 221 3.98 -2.93 6.34
CA THR A 221 3.67 -2.46 4.97
C THR A 221 3.76 -0.95 4.92
N MET A 222 3.18 -0.24 5.90
CA MET A 222 3.31 1.21 6.04
C MET A 222 4.78 1.65 5.94
N SER A 223 5.70 0.94 6.60
CA SER A 223 7.10 1.29 6.55
C SER A 223 7.75 1.07 5.18
N GLN A 224 7.50 -0.07 4.54
CA GLN A 224 8.04 -0.39 3.20
C GLN A 224 7.50 0.55 2.12
N LEU A 225 6.26 1.01 2.25
CA LEU A 225 5.71 2.02 1.36
C LEU A 225 6.34 3.39 1.60
N GLY A 226 6.70 3.69 2.84
CA GLY A 226 7.51 4.85 3.17
C GLY A 226 8.86 4.84 2.44
N TYR A 227 9.53 3.68 2.35
CA TYR A 227 10.74 3.55 1.51
C TYR A 227 10.49 3.81 0.04
N ILE A 228 9.41 3.25 -0.52
CA ILE A 228 9.08 3.47 -1.92
C ILE A 228 8.74 4.95 -2.18
N MET A 229 7.99 5.57 -1.26
CA MET A 229 7.64 6.98 -1.36
C MET A 229 8.88 7.88 -1.23
N LEU A 230 9.81 7.52 -0.34
CA LEU A 230 11.10 8.18 -0.21
C LEU A 230 11.86 8.10 -1.53
N ALA A 231 12.00 6.91 -2.13
CA ALA A 231 12.67 6.74 -3.42
C ALA A 231 12.05 7.58 -4.54
N LEU A 232 10.70 7.66 -4.60
CA LEU A 232 10.01 8.54 -5.55
C LEU A 232 10.28 10.03 -5.26
N GLY A 233 10.32 10.43 -3.99
CA GLY A 233 10.66 11.80 -3.57
C GLY A 233 12.13 12.18 -3.82
N LEU A 234 13.02 11.19 -3.94
CA LEU A 234 14.41 11.40 -4.39
C LEU A 234 14.53 11.48 -5.92
N GLY A 235 13.48 11.13 -6.66
CA GLY A 235 13.47 11.10 -8.12
C GLY A 235 13.86 9.74 -8.73
N SER A 236 14.12 8.72 -7.92
CA SER A 236 14.47 7.39 -8.41
C SER A 236 13.25 6.51 -8.62
N TYR A 237 12.68 6.64 -9.81
CA TYR A 237 11.55 5.81 -10.22
C TYR A 237 11.95 4.32 -10.37
N ARG A 238 13.21 4.05 -10.74
CA ARG A 238 13.69 2.68 -10.98
C ARG A 238 13.75 1.89 -9.67
N ALA A 239 14.40 2.44 -8.65
CA ALA A 239 14.50 1.83 -7.33
C ALA A 239 13.09 1.66 -6.71
N ALA A 240 12.24 2.68 -6.83
CA ALA A 240 10.87 2.64 -6.33
C ALA A 240 10.03 1.51 -6.95
N LEU A 241 10.01 1.38 -8.28
CA LEU A 241 9.23 0.35 -8.97
C LEU A 241 9.80 -1.06 -8.74
N PHE A 242 11.13 -1.18 -8.69
CA PHE A 242 11.77 -2.45 -8.36
C PHE A 242 11.42 -2.89 -6.93
N HIS A 243 11.52 -1.98 -5.96
CA HIS A 243 11.11 -2.26 -4.58
C HIS A 243 9.62 -2.61 -4.50
N LEU A 244 8.73 -1.90 -5.20
CA LEU A 244 7.29 -2.19 -5.25
C LEU A 244 7.00 -3.64 -5.68
N ILE A 245 7.69 -4.14 -6.71
CA ILE A 245 7.51 -5.52 -7.19
C ILE A 245 8.00 -6.51 -6.13
N THR A 246 9.20 -6.32 -5.60
CA THR A 246 9.78 -7.24 -4.60
C THR A 246 8.98 -7.24 -3.28
N HIS A 247 8.44 -6.09 -2.89
CA HIS A 247 7.52 -5.91 -1.77
C HIS A 247 6.21 -6.66 -2.01
N ALA A 248 5.61 -6.56 -3.20
CA ALA A 248 4.36 -7.25 -3.51
C ALA A 248 4.47 -8.76 -3.30
N TYR A 249 5.53 -9.39 -3.82
CA TYR A 249 5.74 -10.83 -3.64
C TYR A 249 6.04 -11.21 -2.18
N SER A 250 6.92 -10.48 -1.50
CA SER A 250 7.27 -10.78 -0.10
C SER A 250 6.10 -10.58 0.86
N LYS A 251 5.30 -9.52 0.68
CA LYS A 251 4.09 -9.30 1.50
C LYS A 251 2.97 -10.25 1.20
N ALA A 252 2.72 -10.58 -0.07
CA ALA A 252 1.74 -11.61 -0.41
C ALA A 252 2.10 -12.93 0.29
N LEU A 253 3.37 -13.32 0.23
CA LEU A 253 3.85 -14.51 0.93
C LEU A 253 3.60 -14.42 2.44
N LEU A 254 3.95 -13.30 3.08
CA LEU A 254 3.82 -13.16 4.54
C LEU A 254 2.37 -13.11 5.01
N PHE A 255 1.48 -12.41 4.31
CA PHE A 255 0.07 -12.39 4.68
C PHE A 255 -0.60 -13.74 4.48
N LEU A 256 -0.36 -14.42 3.36
CA LEU A 256 -0.89 -15.77 3.13
C LEU A 256 -0.31 -16.78 4.14
N GLY A 257 0.99 -16.68 4.44
CA GLY A 257 1.63 -17.45 5.49
C GLY A 257 1.03 -17.18 6.87
N SER A 258 0.78 -15.91 7.22
CA SER A 258 0.10 -15.56 8.48
C SER A 258 -1.32 -16.14 8.55
N GLY A 259 -2.04 -16.18 7.43
CA GLY A 259 -3.37 -16.79 7.36
C GLY A 259 -3.34 -18.28 7.67
N SER A 260 -2.33 -19.01 7.17
CA SER A 260 -2.14 -20.42 7.50
C SER A 260 -1.83 -20.65 8.98
N ILE A 261 -1.05 -19.74 9.59
CA ILE A 261 -0.73 -19.78 11.02
C ILE A 261 -2.00 -19.56 11.83
N ILE A 262 -2.78 -18.52 11.51
CA ILE A 262 -4.05 -18.20 12.19
C ILE A 262 -5.00 -19.40 12.10
N HIS A 263 -5.18 -19.97 10.91
CA HIS A 263 -6.06 -21.12 10.71
C HIS A 263 -5.60 -22.36 11.49
N SER A 264 -4.28 -22.58 11.64
CA SER A 264 -3.75 -23.65 12.49
C SER A 264 -3.94 -23.42 13.99
N MET A 265 -4.07 -22.16 14.42
CA MET A 265 -4.28 -21.76 15.82
C MET A 265 -5.76 -21.76 16.23
N GLU A 266 -6.68 -21.55 15.29
CA GLU A 266 -8.13 -21.56 15.51
C GLU A 266 -8.65 -22.79 16.29
N PRO A 267 -8.29 -24.06 15.96
CA PRO A 267 -8.76 -25.22 16.72
C PRO A 267 -8.17 -25.32 18.13
N LEU A 268 -7.05 -24.66 18.42
CA LEU A 268 -6.35 -24.73 19.71
C LEU A 268 -6.81 -23.65 20.68
N VAL A 269 -7.03 -22.43 20.19
CA VAL A 269 -7.27 -21.24 21.03
C VAL A 269 -8.67 -20.64 20.81
N GLY A 270 -9.36 -21.08 19.75
CA GLY A 270 -10.72 -20.67 19.37
C GLY A 270 -10.78 -19.63 18.24
N TYR A 271 -11.97 -19.47 17.67
CA TYR A 271 -12.28 -18.65 16.49
C TYR A 271 -12.44 -17.14 16.78
N SER A 272 -11.80 -16.61 17.81
CA SER A 272 -11.83 -15.16 18.10
C SER A 272 -10.54 -14.49 17.62
N PRO A 273 -10.61 -13.35 16.89
CA PRO A 273 -9.42 -12.66 16.37
C PRO A 273 -8.43 -12.30 17.48
N ASP A 274 -8.92 -11.83 18.65
CA ASP A 274 -8.09 -11.47 19.81
C ASP A 274 -7.25 -12.62 20.37
N LYS A 275 -7.60 -13.86 20.03
CA LYS A 275 -6.88 -15.07 20.46
C LYS A 275 -6.06 -15.66 19.33
N SER A 276 -6.67 -16.01 18.21
CA SER A 276 -6.01 -16.73 17.12
C SER A 276 -4.95 -15.90 16.39
N GLN A 277 -5.01 -14.56 16.47
CA GLN A 277 -4.06 -13.65 15.83
C GLN A 277 -3.00 -13.11 16.81
N ASN A 278 -3.14 -13.39 18.10
CA ASN A 278 -2.27 -12.87 19.15
C ASN A 278 -0.99 -13.70 19.26
N MET A 279 0.14 -13.07 18.95
CA MET A 279 1.47 -13.67 18.94
C MET A 279 1.91 -14.17 20.33
N VAL A 280 1.37 -13.63 21.42
CA VAL A 280 1.67 -14.09 22.79
C VAL A 280 1.19 -15.52 23.03
N LEU A 281 0.13 -15.93 22.34
CA LEU A 281 -0.43 -17.28 22.42
C LEU A 281 0.18 -18.24 21.38
N MET A 282 1.07 -17.74 20.53
CA MET A 282 1.76 -18.53 19.50
C MET A 282 3.14 -18.97 20.02
N GLY A 283 3.54 -20.21 19.72
CA GLY A 283 4.86 -20.73 20.09
C GLY A 283 5.07 -22.16 19.62
N GLY A 284 6.32 -22.53 19.30
CA GLY A 284 6.66 -23.91 18.94
C GLY A 284 6.10 -24.44 17.60
N LEU A 285 5.49 -23.58 16.79
CA LEU A 285 4.82 -23.95 15.54
C LEU A 285 5.76 -24.52 14.46
N THR A 286 7.07 -24.30 14.60
CA THR A 286 8.08 -24.68 13.61
C THR A 286 8.12 -26.18 13.27
N ARG A 287 7.65 -27.05 14.18
CA ARG A 287 7.62 -28.51 13.98
C ARG A 287 6.33 -28.98 13.32
N TYR A 288 5.24 -28.25 13.49
CA TYR A 288 3.89 -28.68 13.08
C TYR A 288 3.51 -28.18 11.69
N ILE A 289 4.05 -27.02 11.28
CA ILE A 289 3.75 -26.39 10.00
C ILE A 289 5.04 -26.08 9.20
N PRO A 290 5.74 -27.11 8.68
CA PRO A 290 7.08 -26.95 8.11
C PRO A 290 7.11 -26.13 6.82
N MET A 291 6.10 -26.28 5.95
CA MET A 291 6.02 -25.55 4.67
C MET A 291 5.76 -24.06 4.88
N THR A 292 4.88 -23.72 5.83
CA THR A 292 4.59 -22.32 6.15
C THR A 292 5.68 -21.69 6.99
N ARG A 293 6.41 -22.47 7.81
CA ARG A 293 7.66 -22.01 8.42
C ARG A 293 8.68 -21.56 7.37
N THR A 294 9.02 -22.41 6.40
CA THR A 294 10.09 -22.11 5.44
C THR A 294 9.71 -20.96 4.52
N THR A 295 8.49 -20.96 4.00
CA THR A 295 8.00 -19.86 3.16
C THR A 295 7.94 -18.56 3.95
N PHE A 296 7.28 -18.52 5.11
CA PHE A 296 7.19 -17.30 5.94
C PHE A 296 8.58 -16.77 6.31
N LEU A 297 9.52 -17.65 6.67
CA LEU A 297 10.91 -17.28 6.93
C LEU A 297 11.55 -16.61 5.71
N LEU A 298 11.43 -17.20 4.51
CA LEU A 298 11.96 -16.59 3.28
C LEU A 298 11.33 -15.21 3.00
N GLY A 299 10.03 -15.05 3.26
CA GLY A 299 9.34 -13.76 3.20
C GLY A 299 9.95 -12.74 4.18
N THR A 300 10.20 -13.15 5.42
CA THR A 300 10.80 -12.27 6.44
C THR A 300 12.25 -11.90 6.10
N LEU A 301 13.07 -12.86 5.68
CA LEU A 301 14.46 -12.61 5.28
C LEU A 301 14.53 -11.67 4.07
N SER A 302 13.59 -11.82 3.13
CA SER A 302 13.46 -10.92 1.99
C SER A 302 13.13 -9.52 2.50
N LEU A 303 12.07 -9.34 3.30
CA LEU A 303 11.74 -8.03 3.85
C LEU A 303 12.84 -7.39 4.70
N CYS A 304 13.67 -8.17 5.40
CA CYS A 304 14.84 -7.64 6.14
C CYS A 304 15.97 -7.18 5.22
N GLY A 305 15.90 -7.49 3.92
CA GLY A 305 16.96 -7.16 2.96
C GLY A 305 18.22 -7.99 3.18
N ILE A 306 18.11 -9.30 3.39
CA ILE A 306 19.29 -10.17 3.56
C ILE A 306 19.77 -10.70 2.19
N PRO A 307 21.07 -10.58 1.83
CA PRO A 307 21.63 -11.22 0.65
C PRO A 307 21.42 -12.74 0.70
N PRO A 308 20.95 -13.42 -0.36
CA PRO A 308 20.85 -12.99 -1.78
C PRO A 308 19.44 -12.57 -2.25
N LEU A 309 18.51 -12.23 -1.34
CA LEU A 309 17.10 -12.04 -1.67
C LEU A 309 16.82 -10.69 -2.38
N ALA A 310 15.75 -10.64 -3.19
CA ALA A 310 15.48 -9.51 -4.09
C ALA A 310 15.29 -8.15 -3.39
N CYS A 311 14.69 -8.15 -2.20
CA CYS A 311 14.47 -6.93 -1.41
C CYS A 311 15.77 -6.32 -0.85
N PHE A 312 16.88 -7.07 -0.77
CA PHE A 312 18.19 -6.49 -0.43
C PHE A 312 18.61 -5.47 -1.48
N TRP A 313 18.63 -5.88 -2.75
CA TRP A 313 19.06 -5.05 -3.87
C TRP A 313 18.22 -3.79 -4.01
N SER A 314 16.90 -3.90 -3.80
CA SER A 314 16.01 -2.74 -3.92
C SER A 314 16.17 -1.77 -2.74
N LYS A 315 16.37 -2.26 -1.50
CA LYS A 315 16.64 -1.39 -0.36
C LYS A 315 18.01 -0.72 -0.44
N ASP A 316 19.03 -1.46 -0.86
CA ASP A 316 20.39 -0.94 -0.97
C ASP A 316 20.47 0.22 -1.98
N GLU A 317 19.79 0.10 -3.12
CA GLU A 317 19.67 1.19 -4.11
C GLU A 317 19.00 2.43 -3.49
N ILE A 318 17.86 2.27 -2.81
CA ILE A 318 17.15 3.39 -2.13
C ILE A 318 18.02 4.03 -1.05
N LEU A 319 18.72 3.22 -0.25
CA LEU A 319 19.61 3.72 0.80
C LEU A 319 20.78 4.50 0.19
N SER A 320 21.41 3.97 -0.87
CA SER A 320 22.53 4.63 -1.55
C SER A 320 22.13 6.01 -2.09
N GLU A 321 20.95 6.13 -2.69
CA GLU A 321 20.43 7.41 -3.19
C GLU A 321 20.03 8.35 -2.05
N SER A 322 19.52 7.80 -0.94
CA SER A 322 19.19 8.61 0.23
C SER A 322 20.43 9.27 0.83
N TRP A 323 21.58 8.56 0.85
CA TRP A 323 22.87 9.11 1.30
C TRP A 323 23.36 10.25 0.41
N LEU A 324 23.11 10.17 -0.90
CA LEU A 324 23.46 11.23 -1.86
C LEU A 324 22.57 12.47 -1.72
N TYR A 325 21.30 12.28 -1.33
CA TYR A 325 20.35 13.38 -1.20
C TYR A 325 20.45 14.10 0.15
N SER A 326 20.34 13.39 1.27
CA SER A 326 20.56 13.97 2.59
C SER A 326 20.98 12.93 3.64
N PRO A 327 22.05 13.21 4.41
CA PRO A 327 22.55 12.25 5.39
C PRO A 327 21.54 12.00 6.52
N SER A 328 20.70 12.98 6.87
CA SER A 328 19.65 12.80 7.88
C SER A 328 18.59 11.79 7.45
N PHE A 329 18.12 11.85 6.20
CA PHE A 329 17.13 10.89 5.70
C PHE A 329 17.73 9.51 5.58
N ALA A 330 18.98 9.43 5.14
CA ALA A 330 19.71 8.17 5.02
C ALA A 330 19.92 7.47 6.37
N VAL A 331 20.28 8.23 7.43
CA VAL A 331 20.44 7.67 8.77
C VAL A 331 19.12 7.09 9.28
N ILE A 332 18.01 7.80 9.13
CA ILE A 332 16.69 7.32 9.56
C ILE A 332 16.31 6.07 8.76
N ALA A 333 16.44 6.11 7.43
CA ALA A 333 16.17 4.98 6.56
C ALA A 333 17.03 3.76 6.93
N TYR A 334 18.33 3.96 7.20
CA TYR A 334 19.24 2.87 7.58
C TYR A 334 18.83 2.21 8.90
N PHE A 335 18.44 2.98 9.92
CA PHE A 335 18.01 2.41 11.21
C PHE A 335 16.70 1.62 11.13
N THR A 336 15.86 1.91 10.14
CA THR A 336 14.57 1.22 9.94
C THR A 336 14.63 0.08 8.92
N ALA A 337 15.80 -0.20 8.33
CA ALA A 337 15.95 -1.16 7.24
C ALA A 337 15.90 -2.59 7.74
#